data_AF-A0A832MGQ5-F1
#
_entry.id   AF-A0A832MGQ5-F1
#
_cell.length_a   1.000
_cell.length_b   1.000
_cell.length_c   1.000
_cell.angle_alpha   90.00
_cell.angle_beta   90.00
_cell.angle_gamma   90.00
#
_symmetry.space_group_name_H-M   'P 1'
#
loop_
_entity.id
_entity.type
_entity.pdbx_description
1 polymer ?
#
loop_
_entity_poly.entity_id
_entity_poly.type
_entity_poly.pdbx_seq_one_letter_code
_entity_poly.pdbx_strand_id
1 'polypeptide(L)'
;MQHLRRLIESLPYLTQAPDQTLVAGRERSPVDYLAAVRGEGYALVYTPTGKPFQVRLDKLSCREVQASWFDPRTGQYQAVGRLACTGQREFVPPEQGRDLDRVLVLDDISRKFTAPETSNRSRL
;
A
#
# COMPACT_ATOMS: atom_id res chain seq x y z
N MET A 1 -13.79 -3.28 7.13
CA MET A 1 -12.43 -3.85 7.29
C MET A 1 -12.28 -5.33 6.85
N GLN A 2 -13.20 -5.93 6.09
CA GLN A 2 -13.01 -7.30 5.60
C GLN A 2 -11.94 -7.38 4.50
N HIS A 3 -11.86 -6.36 3.64
CA HIS A 3 -10.94 -6.34 2.49
C HIS A 3 -9.48 -6.13 2.91
N LEU A 4 -9.22 -5.27 3.91
CA LEU A 4 -7.86 -5.09 4.44
C LEU A 4 -7.29 -6.38 5.01
N ARG A 5 -8.10 -7.14 5.76
CA ARG A 5 -7.69 -8.46 6.27
C ARG A 5 -7.35 -9.41 5.12
N ARG A 6 -8.19 -9.49 4.08
CA ARG A 6 -7.93 -10.32 2.90
C ARG A 6 -6.65 -9.93 2.16
N LEU A 7 -6.35 -8.63 2.07
CA LEU A 7 -5.09 -8.14 1.50
C LEU A 7 -3.89 -8.62 2.31
N ILE A 8 -3.94 -8.51 3.64
CA ILE A 8 -2.83 -8.95 4.50
C ILE A 8 -2.67 -10.48 4.41
N GLU A 9 -3.77 -11.23 4.38
CA GLU A 9 -3.76 -12.70 4.26
C GLU A 9 -3.30 -13.19 2.88
N SER A 10 -3.37 -12.37 1.83
CA SER A 10 -2.88 -12.74 0.49
C SER A 10 -1.37 -12.53 0.30
N LEU A 11 -0.70 -11.94 1.29
CA LEU A 11 0.73 -11.62 1.25
C LEU A 11 1.52 -12.55 2.18
N PRO A 12 2.86 -12.69 2.00
CA PRO A 12 3.72 -13.47 2.90
C PRO A 12 3.80 -12.94 4.35
N TYR A 13 2.74 -13.20 5.13
CA TYR A 13 2.53 -12.66 6.49
C TYR A 13 3.67 -12.96 7.46
N LEU A 14 4.29 -14.14 7.40
CA LEU A 14 5.37 -14.53 8.30
C LEU A 14 6.64 -13.68 8.16
N THR A 15 6.82 -13.04 7.00
CA THR A 15 7.96 -12.14 6.73
C THR A 15 7.62 -10.68 6.99
N GLN A 16 6.36 -10.39 7.33
CA GLN A 16 5.87 -9.02 7.49
C GLN A 16 6.39 -8.42 8.80
N ALA A 17 6.95 -7.21 8.70
CA ALA A 17 7.37 -6.42 9.84
C ALA A 17 6.93 -4.96 9.68
N PRO A 18 6.55 -4.27 10.77
CA PRO A 18 6.42 -2.81 10.76
C PRO A 18 7.74 -2.16 10.36
N ASP A 19 7.70 -1.26 9.38
CA ASP A 19 8.88 -0.56 8.87
C ASP A 19 8.52 0.88 8.56
N GLN A 20 8.37 1.70 9.61
CA GLN A 20 8.05 3.13 9.47
C GLN A 20 9.12 3.90 8.72
N THR A 21 10.32 3.33 8.63
CA THR A 21 11.41 3.91 7.86
C THR A 21 11.08 3.94 6.36
N LEU A 22 10.07 3.21 5.87
CA LEU A 22 9.62 3.35 4.48
C LEU A 22 9.05 4.75 4.17
N VAL A 23 8.47 5.44 5.16
CA VAL A 23 7.91 6.78 4.96
C VAL A 23 9.00 7.82 5.20
N ALA A 24 9.23 8.69 4.22
CA ALA A 24 10.16 9.80 4.35
C ALA A 24 9.47 11.01 4.99
N GLY A 25 10.15 11.63 5.97
CA GLY A 25 9.68 12.82 6.66
C GLY A 25 9.27 12.57 8.11
N ARG A 26 8.71 13.59 8.75
CA ARG A 26 8.20 13.54 10.12
C ARG A 26 6.67 13.46 10.08
N GLU A 27 6.08 12.60 10.91
CA GLU A 27 4.64 12.57 11.14
C GLU A 27 4.13 13.98 11.49
N ARG A 28 3.14 14.45 10.72
CA ARG A 28 2.63 15.82 10.84
C ARG A 28 1.59 15.97 11.96
N SER A 29 0.97 14.87 12.42
CA SER A 29 -0.02 14.81 13.52
C SER A 29 -0.46 13.35 13.80
N PRO A 30 -0.92 12.97 15.01
CA PRO A 30 -1.47 11.63 15.27
C PRO A 30 -2.63 11.21 14.35
N VAL A 31 -3.42 12.18 13.87
CA VAL A 31 -4.52 11.92 12.91
C VAL A 31 -4.04 11.65 11.49
N ASP A 32 -2.79 12.01 11.17
CA ASP A 32 -2.15 11.82 9.88
C ASP A 32 -1.09 10.71 9.95
N TYR A 33 -1.15 9.86 10.98
CA TYR A 33 -0.18 8.78 11.16
C TYR A 33 -0.30 7.80 10.00
N LEU A 34 0.82 7.63 9.28
CA LEU A 34 0.94 6.66 8.21
C LEU A 34 1.46 5.37 8.80
N ALA A 35 0.76 4.25 8.62
CA ALA A 35 1.28 2.96 9.07
C ALA A 35 1.96 2.25 7.90
N ALA A 36 3.26 1.97 8.02
CA ALA A 36 4.01 1.24 7.00
C ALA A 36 4.44 -0.14 7.50
N VAL A 37 4.23 -1.14 6.64
CA VAL A 37 4.71 -2.51 6.84
C VAL A 37 5.43 -2.98 5.59
N ARG A 38 6.44 -3.84 5.77
CA ARG A 38 7.20 -4.45 4.69
C ARG A 38 7.27 -5.95 4.91
N GLY A 39 7.22 -6.72 3.84
CA GLY A 39 7.55 -8.14 3.85
C GLY A 39 8.52 -8.48 2.72
N GLU A 40 8.70 -9.77 2.47
CA GLU A 40 9.52 -10.19 1.36
C GLU A 40 8.85 -9.93 0.01
N GLY A 41 9.33 -8.88 -0.67
CA GLY A 41 8.89 -8.51 -2.00
C GLY A 41 7.63 -7.65 -2.05
N TYR A 42 7.20 -7.09 -0.93
CA TYR A 42 6.11 -6.13 -0.93
C TYR A 42 6.26 -5.11 0.20
N ALA A 43 5.58 -3.98 0.05
CA ALA A 43 5.35 -3.03 1.12
C ALA A 43 3.94 -2.46 1.03
N LEU A 44 3.38 -2.17 2.21
CA LEU A 44 2.09 -1.51 2.34
C LEU A 44 2.25 -0.23 3.15
N VAL A 45 1.59 0.85 2.72
CA VAL A 45 1.48 2.09 3.48
C VAL A 45 0.02 2.50 3.59
N TYR A 46 -0.51 2.49 4.81
CA TYR A 46 -1.87 2.94 5.10
C TYR A 46 -1.90 4.45 5.33
N THR A 47 -2.84 5.14 4.68
CA THR A 47 -3.09 6.57 4.86
C THR A 47 -4.56 6.84 5.24
N PRO A 48 -4.82 7.55 6.36
CA PRO A 48 -6.19 7.82 6.81
C PRO A 48 -6.82 9.11 6.23
N THR A 49 -6.02 10.07 5.73
CA THR A 49 -6.49 11.45 5.46
C THR A 49 -6.29 11.92 4.02
N GLY A 50 -5.81 11.06 3.11
CA GLY A 50 -5.61 11.41 1.70
C GLY A 50 -4.48 12.41 1.43
N LYS A 51 -3.66 12.75 2.44
CA LYS A 51 -2.54 13.67 2.28
C LYS A 51 -1.40 13.05 1.47
N PRO A 52 -0.68 13.83 0.65
CA PRO A 52 0.54 13.37 0.01
C PRO A 52 1.61 12.94 1.01
N PHE A 53 2.37 11.91 0.67
CA PHE A 53 3.50 11.44 1.46
C PHE A 53 4.60 10.87 0.58
N GLN A 54 5.82 10.84 1.11
CA GLN A 54 6.98 10.32 0.41
C GLN A 54 7.33 8.92 0.91
N VAL A 55 7.66 8.02 -0.01
CA VAL A 55 8.10 6.64 0.28
C VAL A 55 9.50 6.44 -0.24
N ARG A 56 10.36 5.81 0.57
CA ARG A 56 11.73 5.42 0.27
C ARG A 56 11.72 4.07 -0.46
N LEU A 57 11.71 4.11 -1.78
CA LEU A 57 11.69 2.91 -2.64
C LEU A 57 13.04 2.18 -2.63
N ASP A 58 14.13 2.88 -2.33
CA ASP A 58 15.48 2.33 -2.13
C ASP A 58 15.58 1.35 -0.93
N LYS A 59 14.57 1.32 -0.06
CA LYS A 59 14.50 0.39 1.07
C LYS A 59 13.86 -0.95 0.71
N LEU A 60 13.33 -1.08 -0.49
CA LEU A 60 12.74 -2.31 -0.98
C LEU A 60 13.82 -3.17 -1.66
N SER A 61 13.90 -4.45 -1.28
CA SER A 61 14.88 -5.40 -1.83
C SER A 61 14.47 -5.93 -3.21
N CYS A 62 14.02 -5.05 -4.10
CA CYS A 62 13.53 -5.36 -5.45
C CYS A 62 14.22 -4.47 -6.50
N ARG A 63 13.99 -4.76 -7.78
CA ARG A 63 14.40 -3.87 -8.87
C ARG A 63 13.29 -2.92 -9.30
N GLU A 64 12.07 -3.44 -9.38
CA GLU A 64 10.90 -2.71 -9.84
C GLU A 64 9.67 -3.21 -9.08
N VAL A 65 8.76 -2.30 -8.75
CA VAL A 65 7.47 -2.59 -8.12
C VAL A 65 6.32 -2.12 -8.98
N GLN A 66 5.23 -2.87 -8.96
CA GLN A 66 3.91 -2.40 -9.36
C GLN A 66 3.30 -1.64 -8.19
N ALA A 67 3.06 -0.35 -8.36
CA ALA A 67 2.37 0.48 -7.39
C ALA A 67 0.88 0.58 -7.71
N SER A 68 0.06 0.40 -6.68
CA SER A 68 -1.40 0.48 -6.76
C SER A 68 -1.98 1.06 -5.47
N TRP A 69 -3.06 1.82 -5.59
CA TRP A 69 -3.91 2.18 -4.46
C TRP A 69 -4.94 1.10 -4.24
N PHE A 70 -5.12 0.67 -3.00
CA PHE A 70 -6.16 -0.26 -2.57
C PHE A 70 -7.15 0.45 -1.66
N ASP A 71 -8.43 0.27 -1.95
CA ASP A 71 -9.53 0.75 -1.12
C ASP A 71 -9.92 -0.34 -0.10
N PRO A 72 -9.64 -0.19 1.21
CA PRO A 72 -9.98 -1.19 2.22
C PRO A 72 -11.49 -1.32 2.49
N ARG A 73 -12.32 -0.40 1.97
CA ARG A 73 -13.78 -0.38 2.06
C ARG A 73 -14.42 -1.21 0.96
N THR A 74 -13.90 -1.12 -0.27
CA THR A 74 -14.47 -1.80 -1.45
C THR A 74 -13.65 -3.00 -1.92
N GLY A 75 -12.37 -3.08 -1.54
CA GLY A 75 -11.41 -4.07 -2.02
C GLY A 75 -10.93 -3.83 -3.45
N GLN A 76 -11.17 -2.65 -4.01
CA GLN A 76 -10.76 -2.31 -5.36
C GLN A 76 -9.32 -1.79 -5.41
N TYR A 77 -8.66 -2.03 -6.54
CA TYR A 77 -7.34 -1.53 -6.85
C TYR A 77 -7.41 -0.45 -7.94
N GLN A 78 -6.60 0.59 -7.78
CA GLN A 78 -6.33 1.59 -8.80
C GLN A 78 -4.82 1.65 -9.07
N ALA A 79 -4.42 1.29 -10.28
CA ALA A 79 -3.01 1.26 -10.66
C ALA A 79 -2.40 2.67 -10.68
N VAL A 80 -1.21 2.79 -10.10
CA VAL A 80 -0.35 3.99 -10.23
C VAL A 80 0.65 3.79 -11.38
N GLY A 81 1.23 2.59 -11.47
CA GLY A 81 2.19 2.24 -12.51
C GLY A 81 3.39 1.46 -11.96
N ARG A 82 4.37 1.19 -12.83
CA ARG A 82 5.62 0.53 -12.42
C ARG A 82 6.69 1.54 -12.06
N LEU A 83 7.47 1.22 -11.03
CA LEU A 83 8.45 2.11 -10.44
C LEU A 83 9.73 1.34 -10.12
N ALA A 84 10.88 1.90 -10.49
CA ALA A 84 12.16 1.39 -10.03
C ALA A 84 12.25 1.51 -8.49
N CYS A 85 12.78 0.48 -7.82
CA CYS A 85 12.99 0.45 -6.37
C CYS A 85 14.22 1.31 -6.00
N THR A 86 14.20 2.59 -6.37
CA THR A 86 15.32 3.53 -6.21
C THR A 86 14.85 4.89 -5.75
N GLY A 87 15.58 5.49 -4.83
CA GLY A 87 15.33 6.84 -4.32
C GLY A 87 14.01 6.95 -3.56
N GLN A 88 13.48 8.18 -3.51
CA GLN A 88 12.22 8.50 -2.86
C GLN A 88 11.19 8.93 -3.89
N ARG A 89 9.92 8.60 -3.64
CA ARG A 89 8.82 9.04 -4.50
C ARG A 89 7.65 9.53 -3.67
N GLU A 90 7.08 10.64 -4.11
CA GLU A 90 5.83 11.15 -3.58
C GLU A 90 4.65 10.37 -4.16
N PHE A 91 3.71 10.03 -3.27
CA PHE A 91 2.46 9.39 -3.59
C PHE A 91 1.31 10.28 -3.14
N VAL A 92 0.38 10.53 -4.05
CA VAL A 92 -0.84 11.30 -3.81
C VAL A 92 -2.03 10.35 -3.92
N PRO A 93 -2.77 10.13 -2.83
CA PRO A 93 -4.02 9.37 -2.88
C PRO A 93 -4.99 9.99 -3.90
N PRO A 94 -5.78 9.16 -4.62
CA PRO A 94 -6.65 9.64 -5.70
C PRO A 94 -7.77 10.56 -5.20
N GLU A 95 -8.17 10.44 -3.93
CA GLU A 95 -9.23 11.21 -3.31
C GLU A 95 -8.76 11.74 -1.94
N GLN A 96 -9.21 12.94 -1.57
CA GLN A 96 -8.86 13.62 -0.32
C GLN A 96 -10.12 13.88 0.51
N GLY A 97 -10.08 13.64 1.82
CA GLY A 97 -11.21 13.89 2.72
C GLY A 97 -11.24 12.97 3.94
N ARG A 98 -12.21 13.20 4.86
CA ARG A 98 -12.47 12.29 5.98
C ARG A 98 -13.07 10.98 5.45
N ASP A 99 -12.66 9.85 6.02
CA ASP A 99 -13.12 8.49 5.69
C ASP A 99 -12.75 7.95 4.28
N LEU A 100 -11.74 8.57 3.65
CA LEU A 100 -11.17 8.15 2.37
C LEU A 100 -9.82 7.48 2.60
N ASP A 101 -9.81 6.48 3.47
CA ASP A 101 -8.62 5.70 3.74
C ASP A 101 -8.21 4.88 2.51
N ARG A 102 -6.90 4.82 2.29
CA ARG A 102 -6.28 4.13 1.16
C ARG A 102 -5.05 3.39 1.66
N VAL A 103 -4.75 2.27 1.01
CA VAL A 103 -3.50 1.54 1.21
C VAL A 103 -2.70 1.66 -0.08
N LEU A 104 -1.50 2.21 -0.01
CA LEU A 104 -0.53 2.06 -1.08
C LEU A 104 0.04 0.65 -1.01
N VAL A 105 -0.10 -0.09 -2.10
CA VAL A 105 0.46 -1.43 -2.30
C VAL A 105 1.63 -1.32 -3.26
N LEU A 106 2.79 -1.81 -2.85
CA LEU A 106 4.01 -1.88 -3.65
C LEU A 106 4.42 -3.34 -3.76
N ASP A 107 4.14 -3.94 -4.92
CA ASP A 107 4.42 -5.37 -5.17
C ASP A 107 5.63 -5.52 -6.08
N ASP A 108 6.62 -6.31 -5.67
CA ASP A 108 7.75 -6.67 -6.53
C ASP A 108 7.25 -7.44 -7.77
N ILE A 109 7.51 -6.89 -8.96
CA ILE A 109 7.03 -7.48 -10.21
C ILE A 109 7.63 -8.86 -10.52
N SER A 110 8.76 -9.19 -9.91
CA SER A 110 9.40 -10.50 -10.06
C SER A 110 8.68 -11.59 -9.25
N ARG A 111 7.80 -11.19 -8.33
CA ARG A 111 7.00 -12.09 -7.50
C ARG A 111 5.54 -12.01 -7.93
N LYS A 112 4.86 -13.17 -7.89
CA LYS A 112 3.43 -13.26 -8.18
C LYS A 112 2.68 -13.30 -6.86
N PHE A 113 2.23 -12.14 -6.39
CA PHE A 113 1.25 -12.07 -5.32
C PHE A 113 -0.15 -12.12 -5.93
N THR A 114 -0.99 -13.01 -5.42
CA THR A 114 -2.39 -13.09 -5.86
C THR A 114 -3.15 -11.98 -5.16
N ALA A 115 -3.63 -10.98 -5.91
CA ALA A 115 -4.54 -9.99 -5.35
C ALA A 115 -5.80 -10.71 -4.83
N PRO A 116 -6.38 -10.29 -3.68
CA PRO A 116 -7.60 -10.88 -3.18
C PRO A 116 -8.73 -10.67 -4.20
N GLU A 117 -9.36 -11.76 -4.65
CA GLU A 117 -10.47 -11.68 -5.59
C GLU A 117 -11.59 -10.80 -5.00
N THR A 118 -11.91 -9.71 -5.71
CA THR A 118 -13.09 -8.90 -5.41
C THR A 118 -14.31 -9.74 -5.82
N SER A 119 -14.84 -10.55 -4.90
CA SER A 119 -16.04 -11.34 -5.16
C SER A 119 -17.22 -10.40 -5.44
N ASN A 120 -17.43 -10.09 -6.72
CA ASN A 120 -18.63 -9.42 -7.20
C ASN A 120 -19.75 -10.45 -7.15
N ARG A 121 -20.33 -10.67 -5.96
CA ARG A 121 -21.62 -11.35 -5.84
C ARG A 121 -22.69 -10.39 -6.30
N SER A 122 -22.85 -10.28 -7.62
CA SER A 122 -24.09 -9.81 -8.22
C SER A 122 -25.22 -10.71 -7.71
N ARG A 123 -26.01 -10.19 -6.77
CA ARG A 123 -27.29 -10.79 -6.41
C ARG A 123 -28.23 -10.60 -7.60
N LEU A 124 -28.63 -11.71 -8.21
CA LEU A 124 -29.90 -11.83 -8.92
C LEU A 124 -30.96 -12.27 -7.91
#